data_AF-A0A6J4UNM3-F1
#
_entry.id   AF-A0A6J4UNM3-F1
#
_cell.length_a   1.000
_cell.length_b   1.000
_cell.length_c   1.000
_cell.angle_alpha   90.00
_cell.angle_beta   90.00
_cell.angle_gamma   90.00
#
_symmetry.space_group_name_H-M   'P 1'
#
loop_
_entity.id
_entity.type
_entity.pdbx_description
1 polymer ?
#
loop_
_entity_poly.entity_id
_entity_poly.type
_entity_poly.pdbx_seq_one_letter_code
_entity_poly.pdbx_strand_id
1 'polypeptide(L)' 'VAWAGATDGRFYRQAGIDTVGYGPGGENAHGANEAVIIDDLVTQARVYAAVITDLLAPTSR' A
#
# COMPACT_ATOMS: atom_id res chain seq x y z
N VAL A 1 -6.89 -1.08 -10.77
CA VAL A 1 -7.01 -2.33 -9.98
C VAL A 1 -8.41 -2.43 -9.40
N ALA A 2 -9.21 -3.41 -9.83
CA ALA A 2 -10.49 -3.70 -9.18
C ALA A 2 -10.18 -4.56 -7.95
N TRP A 3 -9.93 -3.92 -6.80
CA TRP A 3 -9.73 -4.62 -5.53
C TRP A 3 -11.10 -5.04 -4.98
N ALA A 4 -11.31 -6.34 -4.82
CA ALA A 4 -12.43 -6.89 -4.05
C ALA A 4 -11.85 -7.59 -2.82
N GLY A 5 -11.64 -6.84 -1.74
CA GLY A 5 -11.07 -7.34 -0.50
C GLY A 5 -11.35 -6.40 0.68
N ALA A 6 -11.32 -6.94 1.89
CA ALA A 6 -11.43 -6.15 3.11
C ALA A 6 -10.03 -5.80 3.64
N THR A 7 -9.87 -4.58 4.16
CA THR A 7 -8.68 -4.16 4.89
C THR A 7 -9.06 -3.70 6.29
N ASP A 8 -8.08 -3.71 7.20
CA ASP A 8 -8.25 -3.14 8.54
C ASP A 8 -8.36 -1.62 8.53
N GLY A 9 -8.23 -0.98 7.38
CA GLY A 9 -8.37 0.47 7.24
C GLY A 9 -9.72 1.03 7.70
N ARG A 10 -10.75 0.19 7.84
CA ARG A 10 -12.03 0.59 8.47
C ARG A 10 -11.84 1.01 9.93
N PHE A 11 -10.97 0.33 10.67
CA PHE A 11 -10.73 0.62 12.08
C PHE A 11 -9.90 1.89 12.25
N TYR A 12 -8.91 2.12 11.38
CA TYR A 12 -8.14 3.36 11.37
C TYR A 12 -8.99 4.59 11.04
N ARG A 13 -9.89 4.47 10.06
CA ARG A 13 -10.86 5.53 9.75
C ARG A 13 -11.85 5.79 10.90
N GLN A 14 -12.27 4.76 11.63
CA GLN A 14 -13.08 4.94 12.86
C GLN A 14 -12.31 5.71 13.95
N ALA A 15 -10.98 5.60 13.98
CA ALA A 15 -10.11 6.35 14.88
C ALA A 15 -9.72 7.76 14.34
N GLY A 16 -10.27 8.20 13.21
CA GLY A 16 -9.96 9.51 12.62
C GLY A 16 -8.61 9.58 11.89
N ILE A 17 -8.03 8.43 11.51
CA ILE A 17 -6.75 8.35 10.80
C ILE A 17 -7.01 8.21 9.29
N ASP A 18 -6.47 9.13 8.51
CA ASP A 18 -6.49 9.05 7.04
C ASP A 18 -5.80 7.77 6.57
N THR A 19 -6.51 6.97 5.79
CA THR A 19 -6.06 5.61 5.44
C THR A 19 -6.28 5.32 3.96
N VAL A 20 -5.23 4.84 3.29
CA VAL A 20 -5.26 4.33 1.93
C VAL A 20 -4.73 2.90 1.89
N GLY A 21 -5.37 2.02 1.12
CA GLY A 21 -4.83 0.69 0.80
C GLY A 21 -3.97 0.77 -0.45
N TYR A 22 -2.71 0.34 -0.36
CA TYR A 22 -1.78 0.34 -1.48
C TYR A 22 -0.86 -0.88 -1.40
N GLY A 23 -0.74 -1.59 -2.51
CA GLY A 23 0.03 -2.83 -2.62
C GLY A 23 0.44 -3.11 -4.06
N PRO A 24 1.28 -4.13 -4.29
CA PRO A 24 1.70 -4.53 -5.62
C PRO A 24 0.52 -5.14 -6.40
N GLY A 25 0.63 -5.20 -7.72
CA GLY A 25 -0.19 -6.10 -8.53
C GLY A 25 0.22 -7.55 -8.27
N GLY A 26 -0.75 -8.46 -8.38
CA GLY A 26 -0.54 -9.88 -8.19
C GLY A 26 -1.78 -10.67 -8.58
N GLU A 27 -1.65 -12.00 -8.53
CA GLU A 27 -2.70 -12.93 -8.91
C GLU A 27 -2.91 -14.00 -7.83
N ASN A 28 -4.12 -14.54 -7.79
CA ASN A 28 -4.50 -15.67 -6.93
C ASN A 28 -4.29 -15.42 -5.43
N ALA A 29 -4.54 -14.20 -4.94
CA ALA A 29 -4.59 -13.94 -3.50
C ALA A 29 -5.55 -14.95 -2.83
N HIS A 30 -5.06 -15.63 -1.79
CA HIS A 30 -5.75 -16.74 -1.10
C HIS A 30 -5.92 -18.04 -1.91
N GLY A 31 -5.14 -18.25 -2.97
CA GLY A 31 -5.23 -19.42 -3.86
C GLY A 31 -3.88 -20.12 -4.08
N ALA A 32 -3.93 -21.26 -4.78
CA ALA A 32 -2.72 -21.92 -5.26
C ALA A 32 -2.05 -21.10 -6.36
N ASN A 33 -0.72 -21.20 -6.48
CA ASN A 33 0.09 -20.41 -7.40
C ASN A 33 -0.11 -18.90 -7.25
N GLU A 34 -0.21 -18.43 -6.00
CA GLU A 34 -0.14 -17.02 -5.67
C GLU A 34 1.20 -16.44 -6.15
N ALA A 35 1.13 -15.33 -6.88
CA ALA A 35 2.29 -14.73 -7.53
C ALA A 35 2.18 -13.21 -7.59
N VAL A 36 3.34 -12.56 -7.71
CA VAL A 36 3.50 -11.10 -7.71
C VAL A 36 4.48 -10.69 -8.81
N ILE A 37 4.30 -9.49 -9.36
CA ILE A 37 5.23 -8.92 -10.34
C ILE A 37 6.40 -8.27 -9.57
N ILE A 38 7.64 -8.66 -9.87
CA ILE A 38 8.83 -8.17 -9.14
C ILE A 38 8.97 -6.64 -9.26
N ASP A 39 8.73 -6.09 -10.45
CA ASP A 39 8.83 -4.64 -10.67
C ASP A 39 7.78 -3.84 -9.88
N ASP A 40 6.63 -4.44 -9.58
CA ASP A 40 5.62 -3.82 -8.73
C ASP A 40 6.09 -3.74 -7.27
N LEU A 41 6.84 -4.73 -6.78
CA LEU A 41 7.45 -4.68 -5.44
C LEU A 41 8.51 -3.57 -5.35
N VAL A 42 9.35 -3.44 -6.38
CA VAL A 42 10.35 -2.37 -6.46
C VAL A 42 9.67 -1.00 -6.51
N THR A 43 8.60 -0.87 -7.29
CA THR A 43 7.80 0.35 -7.38
C THR A 43 7.13 0.68 -6.06
N GLN A 44 6.52 -0.31 -5.40
CA GLN A 44 5.89 -0.16 -4.09
C GLN A 44 6.88 0.36 -3.04
N ALA A 45 8.09 -0.21 -3.00
CA ALA A 45 9.13 0.23 -2.06
C ALA A 45 9.52 1.70 -2.27
N ARG A 46 9.65 2.14 -3.53
CA ARG A 46 9.92 3.55 -3.87
C ARG A 46 8.79 4.48 -3.44
N VAL A 47 7.54 4.06 -3.63
CA VAL A 47 6.37 4.84 -3.19
C VAL A 47 6.34 4.96 -1.67
N TYR A 48 6.60 3.89 -0.92
CA TYR A 48 6.69 3.98 0.55
C TYR A 48 7.80 4.92 1.01
N ALA A 49 8.99 4.85 0.40
CA ALA A 49 10.08 5.78 0.71
C ALA A 49 9.70 7.25 0.41
N ALA A 50 9.01 7.49 -0.71
CA ALA A 50 8.53 8.82 -1.07
C ALA A 50 7.47 9.35 -0.10
N VAL A 51 6.49 8.52 0.28
CA VAL A 51 5.44 8.89 1.26
C VAL A 51 6.04 9.22 2.63
N ILE A 52 6.97 8.40 3.12
CA ILE A 52 7.67 8.66 4.38
C ILE A 52 8.41 9.99 4.31
N THR A 53 9.11 10.24 3.19
CA THR A 53 9.88 11.47 3.00
C THR A 53 8.95 12.68 2.93
N ASP A 54 7.87 12.61 2.16
CA ASP A 54 6.93 13.72 1.97
C ASP A 54 6.18 14.08 3.27
N LEU A 55 5.81 13.08 4.07
CA LEU A 55 5.02 13.29 5.28
C LEU A 55 5.84 13.57 6.54
N LEU A 56 7.07 13.03 6.64
CA LEU A 56 7.85 13.02 7.89
C LEU A 56 9.23 13.67 7.79
N ALA A 57 9.76 13.95 6.59
CA ALA A 57 11.05 14.62 6.51
C ALA A 57 10.93 16.08 7.00
N PRO A 58 11.96 16.62 7.67
CA PRO A 58 11.98 18.02 8.06
C PRO A 58 11.82 18.90 6.81
N THR A 59 10.82 19.75 6.81
CA THR A 59 10.65 20.73 5.74
C THR A 59 11.85 21.67 5.78
N SER A 60 12.74 21.61 4.78
CA SER A 60 13.63 22.73 4.49
C SER A 60 12.79 23.83 3.85
N ARG A 61 12.07 24.59 4.68
CA ARG A 61 11.46 25.87 4.30
C ARG A 61 12.02 26.94 5.21
#